data_AF-A0A818D5Y3-F1
#
_entry.id   AF-A0A818D5Y3-F1
#
_cell.length_a   1.000
_cell.length_b   1.000
_cell.length_c   1.000
_cell.angle_alpha   90.00
_cell.angle_beta   90.00
_cell.angle_gamma   90.00
#
_symmetry.space_group_name_H-M   'P 1'
#
loop_
_entity.id
_entity.type
_entity.pdbx_description
1 polymer ?
#
loop_
_entity_poly.entity_id
_entity_poly.type
_entity_poly.pdbx_seq_one_letter_code
_entity_poly.pdbx_strand_id
1 'polypeptide(L)'
;MPIGIIRGGLIRKVFVHELFHIWSKWHSNLITRNELYASIGYRKIPGEKSIEFPVSLEKIKISNPDAPLVLKYYIELKKLRDRTEKIYKCTPILLASRNFDPQFSTNFFDYLKATTLILDDNTYEPLEPLQYLAYEEAENFFHQIGQNTYYIIHPEEILADNFALWMMNKTPSKRVTSPNVLSRMADIISTAAKDRS
;
A
#
# COMPACT_ATOMS: atom_id res chain seq x y z
N MET A 1 -2.50 24.19 -22.74
CA MET A 1 -3.65 23.26 -22.58
C MET A 1 -4.71 23.97 -21.74
N PRO A 2 -6.00 23.93 -22.12
CA PRO A 2 -7.03 24.67 -21.40
C PRO A 2 -7.32 24.04 -20.03
N ILE A 3 -7.50 24.90 -19.03
CA ILE A 3 -7.66 24.58 -17.60
C ILE A 3 -8.83 23.60 -17.33
N GLY A 4 -9.87 23.60 -18.19
CA GLY A 4 -11.02 22.69 -18.07
C GLY A 4 -10.72 21.21 -18.35
N ILE A 5 -9.77 20.91 -19.24
CA ILE A 5 -9.38 19.51 -19.57
C ILE A 5 -8.57 18.89 -18.41
N ILE A 6 -7.78 19.72 -17.70
CA ILE A 6 -6.97 19.31 -16.56
C ILE A 6 -7.86 18.87 -15.38
N ARG A 7 -8.99 19.57 -15.15
CA ARG A 7 -9.94 19.23 -14.09
C ARG A 7 -10.74 17.95 -14.37
N GLY A 8 -11.15 17.71 -15.61
CA GLY A 8 -11.88 16.49 -15.99
C GLY A 8 -11.04 15.21 -15.86
N GLY A 9 -9.76 15.27 -16.22
CA GLY A 9 -8.83 14.15 -16.05
C GLY A 9 -8.60 13.77 -14.58
N LEU A 10 -8.49 14.77 -13.69
CA LEU A 10 -8.29 14.55 -12.26
C LEU A 10 -9.51 13.91 -11.59
N ILE A 11 -10.71 14.41 -11.89
CA ILE A 11 -11.96 13.83 -11.37
C ILE A 11 -12.11 12.38 -11.82
N ARG A 12 -11.80 12.09 -13.09
CA ARG A 12 -11.84 10.73 -13.61
C ARG A 12 -10.83 9.81 -12.89
N LYS A 13 -9.61 10.29 -12.62
CA LYS A 13 -8.62 9.52 -11.85
C LYS A 13 -9.18 9.14 -10.48
N VAL A 14 -9.69 10.13 -9.73
CA VAL A 14 -10.25 9.92 -8.40
C VAL A 14 -11.41 8.95 -8.46
N PHE A 15 -12.34 9.12 -9.39
CA PHE A 15 -13.48 8.21 -9.52
C PHE A 15 -13.05 6.75 -9.77
N VAL A 16 -12.04 6.54 -10.62
CA VAL A 16 -11.52 5.19 -10.91
C VAL A 16 -10.75 4.61 -9.72
N HIS A 17 -10.04 5.46 -8.97
CA HIS A 17 -9.37 5.09 -7.73
C HIS A 17 -10.38 4.62 -6.68
N GLU A 18 -11.44 5.38 -6.41
CA GLU A 18 -12.49 4.99 -5.45
C GLU A 18 -13.25 3.73 -5.91
N LEU A 19 -13.47 3.59 -7.22
CA LEU A 19 -14.08 2.39 -7.78
C LEU A 19 -13.25 1.13 -7.47
N PHE A 20 -11.92 1.23 -7.45
CA PHE A 20 -11.06 0.12 -7.09
C PHE A 20 -11.33 -0.36 -5.66
N HIS A 21 -11.46 0.55 -4.68
CA HIS A 21 -11.75 0.18 -3.29
C HIS A 21 -13.06 -0.57 -3.13
N ILE A 22 -14.09 -0.19 -3.90
CA ILE A 22 -15.37 -0.89 -3.89
C ILE A 22 -15.21 -2.28 -4.53
N TRP A 23 -14.59 -2.33 -5.71
CA TRP A 23 -14.41 -3.55 -6.47
C TRP A 23 -13.54 -4.58 -5.72
N SER A 24 -12.42 -4.16 -5.14
CA SER A 24 -11.46 -5.04 -4.46
C SER A 24 -12.03 -5.69 -3.20
N LYS A 25 -12.98 -5.02 -2.53
CA LYS A 25 -13.65 -5.50 -1.31
C LYS A 25 -14.83 -6.42 -1.59
N TRP A 26 -15.34 -6.43 -2.83
CA TRP A 26 -16.43 -7.31 -3.21
C TRP A 26 -16.05 -8.78 -3.01
N HIS A 27 -16.95 -9.58 -2.43
CA HIS A 27 -16.63 -10.93 -1.94
C HIS A 27 -16.02 -11.83 -3.02
N SER A 28 -16.53 -11.78 -4.25
CA SER A 28 -15.98 -12.60 -5.33
C SER A 28 -14.59 -12.15 -5.79
N ASN A 29 -14.12 -10.96 -5.41
CA ASN A 29 -12.81 -10.40 -5.80
C ASN A 29 -11.73 -10.58 -4.74
N LEU A 30 -12.02 -11.21 -3.60
CA LEU A 30 -11.05 -11.35 -2.51
C LEU A 30 -9.79 -12.13 -2.91
N ILE A 31 -9.93 -13.14 -3.77
CA ILE A 31 -8.79 -13.91 -4.31
C ILE A 31 -7.94 -12.99 -5.18
N THR A 32 -8.55 -12.33 -6.17
CA THR A 32 -7.89 -11.39 -7.07
C THR A 32 -7.21 -10.25 -6.32
N ARG A 33 -7.83 -9.73 -5.25
CA ARG A 33 -7.20 -8.72 -4.39
C ARG A 33 -5.93 -9.25 -3.72
N ASN A 34 -5.94 -10.47 -3.19
CA ASN A 34 -4.75 -11.06 -2.58
C ASN A 34 -3.62 -11.23 -3.60
N GLU A 35 -3.95 -11.62 -4.83
CA GLU A 35 -2.97 -11.71 -5.92
C GLU A 35 -2.41 -10.33 -6.29
N LEU A 36 -3.25 -9.30 -6.35
CA LEU A 36 -2.82 -7.93 -6.58
C LEU A 36 -1.89 -7.43 -5.46
N TYR A 37 -2.19 -7.71 -4.20
CA TYR A 37 -1.30 -7.39 -3.07
C TYR A 37 0.05 -8.11 -3.22
N ALA A 38 0.02 -9.41 -3.55
CA ALA A 38 1.23 -10.19 -3.76
C ALA A 38 2.09 -9.64 -4.92
N SER A 39 1.45 -9.08 -5.96
CA SER A 39 2.14 -8.48 -7.11
C SER A 39 2.97 -7.23 -6.79
N ILE A 40 2.74 -6.63 -5.62
CA ILE A 40 3.48 -5.50 -5.06
C ILE A 40 4.20 -5.86 -3.74
N GLY A 41 4.41 -7.16 -3.48
CA GLY A 41 5.22 -7.66 -2.36
C GLY A 41 4.45 -7.94 -1.06
N TYR A 42 3.17 -7.60 -0.99
CA TYR A 42 2.37 -7.83 0.22
C TYR A 42 1.74 -9.23 0.22
N ARG A 43 1.96 -9.98 1.30
CA ARG A 43 1.44 -11.33 1.49
C ARG A 43 0.47 -11.37 2.65
N LYS A 44 -0.60 -12.15 2.50
CA LYS A 44 -1.54 -12.40 3.59
C LYS A 44 -0.87 -13.23 4.68
N ILE A 45 -1.09 -12.87 5.93
CA ILE A 45 -0.65 -13.66 7.09
C ILE A 45 -1.36 -15.02 7.05
N PRO A 46 -0.66 -16.14 7.29
CA PRO A 46 -1.27 -17.47 7.28
C PRO A 46 -2.40 -17.62 8.30
N GLY A 47 -3.45 -18.34 7.91
CA GLY A 47 -4.62 -18.61 8.75
C GLY A 47 -5.61 -17.44 8.83
N GLU A 48 -6.41 -17.43 9.89
CA GLU A 48 -7.37 -16.36 10.19
C GLU A 48 -6.78 -15.26 11.10
N LYS A 49 -5.48 -15.34 11.39
CA LYS A 49 -4.77 -14.38 12.23
C LYS A 49 -4.82 -12.96 11.67
N SER A 50 -4.84 -12.00 12.58
CA SER A 50 -4.61 -10.59 12.32
C SER A 50 -3.65 -10.05 13.36
N ILE A 51 -2.85 -9.08 12.95
CA ILE A 51 -1.89 -8.39 13.82
C ILE A 51 -2.66 -7.63 14.90
N GLU A 52 -2.27 -7.87 16.15
CA GLU A 52 -2.68 -7.05 17.27
C GLU A 52 -1.59 -6.02 17.52
N PHE A 53 -1.92 -4.73 17.35
CA PHE A 53 -0.95 -3.68 17.64
C PHE A 53 -0.83 -3.46 19.15
N PRO A 54 0.40 -3.29 19.68
CA PRO A 54 0.61 -3.02 21.10
C PRO A 54 -0.16 -1.81 21.61
N VAL A 55 -0.62 -1.90 22.87
CA VAL A 55 -1.37 -0.85 23.58
C VAL A 55 -0.62 0.49 23.57
N SER A 56 0.71 0.46 23.57
CA SER A 56 1.58 1.64 23.49
C SER A 56 1.32 2.50 22.24
N LEU A 57 0.74 1.93 21.19
CA LEU A 57 0.45 2.61 19.93
C LEU A 57 -0.98 3.15 19.83
N GLU A 58 -1.89 2.77 20.72
CA GLU A 58 -3.32 3.13 20.62
C GLU A 58 -3.57 4.63 20.50
N LYS A 59 -2.77 5.44 21.20
CA LYS A 59 -2.93 6.91 21.22
C LYS A 59 -2.41 7.62 19.97
N ILE A 60 -1.56 6.95 19.18
CA ILE A 60 -0.85 7.58 18.05
C ILE A 60 -1.09 6.85 16.73
N LYS A 61 -1.63 5.63 16.75
CA LYS A 61 -2.03 4.89 15.57
C LYS A 61 -3.23 5.55 14.92
N ILE A 62 -3.16 5.67 13.60
CA ILE A 62 -4.26 6.14 12.76
C ILE A 62 -4.69 4.96 11.88
N SER A 63 -5.98 4.64 11.87
CA SER A 63 -6.52 3.64 10.93
C SER A 63 -6.87 4.30 9.60
N ASN A 64 -6.49 3.66 8.49
CA ASN A 64 -7.04 4.00 7.18
C ASN A 64 -8.44 3.33 7.05
N PRO A 65 -9.53 4.08 6.98
CA PRO A 65 -10.90 3.53 6.88
C PRO A 65 -11.10 2.71 5.61
N ASP A 66 -10.36 3.02 4.53
CA ASP A 66 -10.46 2.31 3.26
C ASP A 66 -9.67 1.01 3.22
N ALA A 67 -8.88 0.76 4.27
CA ALA A 67 -8.00 -0.38 4.35
C ALA A 67 -8.05 -1.10 5.72
N PRO A 68 -9.23 -1.59 6.15
CA PRO A 68 -9.39 -2.23 7.45
C PRO A 68 -8.61 -3.56 7.56
N LEU A 69 -8.16 -4.11 6.43
CA LEU A 69 -7.52 -5.41 6.35
C LEU A 69 -5.99 -5.36 6.41
N VAL A 70 -5.39 -4.17 6.57
CA VAL A 70 -3.94 -4.01 6.70
C VAL A 70 -3.31 -4.97 7.71
N LEU A 71 -4.04 -5.21 8.80
CA LEU A 71 -3.65 -6.09 9.90
C LEU A 71 -3.48 -7.56 9.47
N LYS A 72 -3.88 -7.91 8.25
CA LYS A 72 -3.80 -9.27 7.71
C LYS A 72 -2.68 -9.43 6.70
N TYR A 73 -1.86 -8.42 6.45
CA TYR A 73 -0.79 -8.48 5.45
C TYR A 73 0.56 -8.06 6.03
N TYR A 74 1.61 -8.65 5.47
CA TYR A 74 3.00 -8.30 5.72
C TYR A 74 3.75 -8.17 4.39
N ILE A 75 4.91 -7.51 4.43
CA ILE A 75 5.87 -7.40 3.33
C ILE A 75 7.25 -7.84 3.83
N GLU A 76 8.05 -8.45 2.97
CA GLU A 76 9.42 -8.87 3.28
C GLU A 76 10.40 -7.78 2.86
N LEU A 77 11.12 -7.21 3.82
CA LEU A 77 12.01 -6.06 3.62
C LEU A 77 13.45 -6.37 4.05
N LYS A 78 14.41 -5.82 3.30
CA LYS A 78 15.83 -5.81 3.65
C LYS A 78 16.22 -4.42 4.11
N LYS A 79 16.93 -4.33 5.23
CA LYS A 79 17.41 -3.04 5.73
C LYS A 79 18.61 -2.58 4.90
N LEU A 80 18.59 -1.32 4.48
CA LEU A 80 19.71 -0.72 3.76
C LEU A 80 21.00 -0.83 4.57
N ARG A 81 22.08 -1.23 3.88
CA ARG A 81 23.43 -1.36 4.45
C ARG A 81 23.54 -2.42 5.56
N ASP A 82 22.56 -3.31 5.68
CA ASP A 82 22.65 -4.47 6.56
C ASP A 82 23.49 -5.58 5.90
N ARG A 83 24.67 -5.82 6.45
CA ARG A 83 25.61 -6.85 5.94
C ARG A 83 25.14 -8.28 6.23
N THR A 84 24.11 -8.46 7.04
CA THR A 84 23.58 -9.78 7.38
C THR A 84 22.64 -10.35 6.32
N GLU A 85 22.23 -9.55 5.32
CA GLU A 85 21.23 -9.91 4.31
C GLU A 85 19.90 -10.38 4.94
N LYS A 86 19.65 -10.01 6.21
CA LYS A 86 18.44 -10.43 6.92
C LYS A 86 17.19 -9.87 6.23
N ILE A 87 16.23 -10.76 6.05
CA ILE A 87 14.88 -10.42 5.59
C ILE A 87 14.01 -10.25 6.82
N TYR A 88 13.33 -9.12 6.91
CA TYR A 88 12.40 -8.77 7.97
C TYR A 88 10.98 -8.88 7.44
N LYS A 89 10.10 -9.57 8.17
CA LYS A 89 8.66 -9.46 7.94
C LYS A 89 8.17 -8.18 8.59
N CYS A 90 7.47 -7.37 7.81
CA CYS A 90 7.04 -6.06 8.26
C CYS A 90 5.57 -5.82 7.92
N THR A 91 4.82 -5.18 8.82
CA THR A 91 3.45 -4.71 8.53
C THR A 91 3.42 -3.20 8.42
N PRO A 92 2.68 -2.61 7.46
CA PRO A 92 2.56 -1.16 7.38
C PRO A 92 1.70 -0.62 8.52
N ILE A 93 2.11 0.53 9.06
CA ILE A 93 1.40 1.28 10.09
C ILE A 93 1.44 2.77 9.77
N LEU A 94 0.34 3.46 10.10
CA LEU A 94 0.22 4.90 10.02
C LEU A 94 0.18 5.48 11.44
N LEU A 95 1.10 6.38 11.74
CA LEU A 95 1.24 7.01 13.05
C LEU A 95 1.09 8.53 12.95
N ALA A 96 0.56 9.16 13.99
CA ALA A 96 0.70 10.58 14.22
C ALA A 96 2.17 10.88 14.53
N SER A 97 2.79 11.79 13.78
CA SER A 97 4.18 12.20 13.96
C SER A 97 4.36 13.23 15.08
N ARG A 98 3.30 14.00 15.37
CA ARG A 98 3.25 15.04 16.41
C ARG A 98 1.82 15.50 16.69
N ASN A 99 1.63 16.29 17.73
CA ASN A 99 0.39 17.02 17.99
C ASN A 99 0.16 18.11 16.93
N PHE A 100 -1.11 18.41 16.66
CA PHE A 100 -1.49 19.48 15.73
C PHE A 100 -0.94 20.83 16.21
N ASP A 101 -0.25 21.54 15.31
CA ASP A 101 0.26 22.88 15.52
C ASP A 101 0.08 23.71 14.24
N PRO A 102 -0.88 24.65 14.19
CA PRO A 102 -1.14 25.44 12.98
C PRO A 102 0.06 26.30 12.54
N GLN A 103 1.06 26.52 13.39
CA GLN A 103 2.31 27.19 13.02
C GLN A 103 3.28 26.28 12.27
N PHE A 104 3.22 24.97 12.50
CA PHE A 104 3.99 23.98 11.77
C PHE A 104 3.36 23.68 10.41
N SER A 105 2.08 23.29 10.40
CA SER A 105 1.33 23.06 9.16
C SER A 105 -0.17 22.97 9.42
N THR A 106 -0.98 23.38 8.45
CA THR A 106 -2.43 23.11 8.42
C THR A 106 -2.78 21.89 7.58
N ASN A 107 -1.82 21.29 6.87
CA ASN A 107 -2.02 20.10 6.05
C ASN A 107 -1.96 18.84 6.93
N PHE A 108 -3.04 18.05 6.90
CA PHE A 108 -3.16 16.80 7.65
C PHE A 108 -2.01 15.82 7.37
N PHE A 109 -1.57 15.70 6.11
CA PHE A 109 -0.54 14.74 5.73
C PHE A 109 0.83 15.03 6.36
N ASP A 110 1.11 16.28 6.75
CA ASP A 110 2.38 16.65 7.40
C ASP A 110 2.47 16.11 8.84
N TYR A 111 1.35 15.65 9.39
CA TYR A 111 1.26 15.01 10.71
C TYR A 111 1.26 13.48 10.64
N LEU A 112 1.33 12.90 9.44
CA LEU A 112 1.31 11.46 9.24
C LEU A 112 2.71 10.91 9.05
N LYS A 113 2.99 9.79 9.70
CA LYS A 113 4.17 8.97 9.47
C LYS A 113 3.73 7.57 9.04
N ALA A 114 3.80 7.32 7.74
CA ALA A 114 3.67 5.97 7.19
C ALA A 114 5.02 5.26 7.34
N THR A 115 5.02 4.10 7.99
CA THR A 115 6.22 3.29 8.23
C THR A 115 5.82 1.82 8.35
N THR A 116 6.78 0.93 8.59
CA THR A 116 6.47 -0.45 8.96
C THR A 116 6.93 -0.80 10.37
N LEU A 117 6.23 -1.75 10.99
CA LEU A 117 6.64 -2.45 12.19
C LEU A 117 7.26 -3.80 11.82
N ILE A 118 8.36 -4.16 12.45
CA ILE A 118 8.99 -5.47 12.29
C ILE A 118 8.21 -6.50 13.13
N LEU A 119 7.92 -7.64 12.52
CA LEU A 119 7.17 -8.73 13.10
C LEU A 119 8.10 -9.88 13.52
N ASP A 120 7.66 -10.68 14.47
CA ASP A 120 8.24 -12.00 14.73
C ASP A 120 7.97 -12.94 13.55
N ASP A 121 8.97 -13.73 13.19
CA ASP A 121 8.92 -14.60 12.01
C ASP A 121 7.89 -15.73 12.11
N ASN A 122 7.55 -16.15 13.33
CA ASN A 122 6.65 -17.27 13.59
C ASN A 122 5.25 -16.81 13.95
N THR A 123 5.14 -15.80 14.81
CA THR A 123 3.83 -15.37 15.33
C THR A 123 3.16 -14.34 14.45
N TYR A 124 3.92 -13.57 13.67
CA TYR A 124 3.48 -12.38 12.93
C TYR A 124 3.02 -11.23 13.84
N GLU A 125 3.31 -11.29 15.14
CA GLU A 125 3.07 -10.17 16.05
C GLU A 125 4.23 -9.16 15.99
N PRO A 126 3.99 -7.87 16.28
CA PRO A 126 5.06 -6.89 16.39
C PRO A 126 6.09 -7.30 17.44
N LEU A 127 7.38 -7.12 17.15
CA LEU A 127 8.44 -7.41 18.11
C LEU A 127 8.33 -6.51 19.34
N GLU A 128 8.70 -7.05 20.51
CA GLU A 128 8.88 -6.29 21.75
C GLU A 128 10.35 -6.37 22.20
N PRO A 129 11.07 -5.25 22.39
CA PRO A 129 10.60 -3.87 22.19
C PRO A 129 10.29 -3.57 20.72
N LEU A 130 9.33 -2.67 20.47
CA LEU A 130 8.91 -2.25 19.14
C LEU A 130 10.09 -1.83 18.25
N GLN A 131 10.16 -2.41 17.07
CA GLN A 131 11.14 -2.08 16.04
C GLN A 131 10.43 -1.65 14.76
N TYR A 132 10.94 -0.59 14.15
CA TYR A 132 10.43 -0.04 12.90
C TYR A 132 11.44 -0.22 11.79
N LEU A 133 10.93 -0.34 10.57
CA LEU A 133 11.71 -0.17 9.36
C LEU A 133 10.99 0.85 8.49
N ALA A 134 11.59 2.04 8.35
CA ALA A 134 11.06 3.07 7.48
C ALA A 134 11.16 2.62 6.02
N TYR A 135 10.24 3.08 5.17
CA TYR A 135 10.22 2.70 3.77
C TYR A 135 11.49 3.11 3.03
N GLU A 136 12.06 4.26 3.40
CA GLU A 136 13.30 4.80 2.85
C GLU A 136 14.55 4.04 3.33
N GLU A 137 14.43 3.31 4.45
CA GLU A 137 15.48 2.47 5.00
C GLU A 137 15.39 1.02 4.48
N ALA A 138 14.34 0.70 3.71
CA ALA A 138 14.12 -0.62 3.15
C ALA A 138 14.59 -0.68 1.69
N GLU A 139 15.67 -1.41 1.43
CA GLU A 139 16.34 -1.47 0.13
C GLU A 139 15.41 -1.90 -1.01
N ASN A 140 14.57 -2.89 -0.72
CA ASN A 140 13.73 -3.56 -1.70
C ASN A 140 12.27 -3.07 -1.67
N PHE A 141 11.91 -2.05 -0.88
CA PHE A 141 10.51 -1.60 -0.79
C PHE A 141 10.01 -1.04 -2.13
N PHE A 142 10.66 0.01 -2.64
CA PHE A 142 10.29 0.64 -3.92
C PHE A 142 10.54 -0.27 -5.14
N HIS A 143 11.39 -1.29 -5.02
CA HIS A 143 11.53 -2.33 -6.05
C HIS A 143 10.29 -3.23 -6.12
N GLN A 144 9.66 -3.53 -4.98
CA GLN A 144 8.46 -4.37 -4.90
C GLN A 144 7.20 -3.60 -5.35
N ILE A 145 6.96 -2.44 -4.76
CA ILE A 145 5.73 -1.67 -5.01
C ILE A 145 5.78 -0.83 -6.30
N GLY A 146 6.98 -0.60 -6.84
CA GLY A 146 7.24 0.35 -7.91
C GLY A 146 7.20 1.81 -7.43
N GLN A 147 7.20 2.74 -8.38
CA GLN A 147 7.37 4.17 -8.16
C GLN A 147 6.31 5.00 -8.92
N ASN A 148 5.11 4.42 -9.10
CA ASN A 148 4.00 5.07 -9.79
C ASN A 148 3.19 6.02 -8.89
N THR A 149 3.35 5.91 -7.57
CA THR A 149 2.69 6.77 -6.58
C THR A 149 3.59 7.01 -5.37
N TYR A 150 3.35 8.14 -4.70
CA TYR A 150 3.92 8.46 -3.39
C TYR A 150 2.88 8.27 -2.26
N TYR A 151 1.64 7.89 -2.60
CA TYR A 151 0.59 7.64 -1.62
C TYR A 151 0.70 6.21 -1.06
N ILE A 152 1.78 5.99 -0.32
CA ILE A 152 2.21 4.67 0.19
C ILE A 152 1.69 4.37 1.61
N ILE A 153 0.64 5.05 2.05
CA ILE A 153 0.09 4.87 3.39
C ILE A 153 -0.48 3.46 3.60
N HIS A 154 -0.86 2.78 2.50
CA HIS A 154 -1.41 1.43 2.53
C HIS A 154 -1.29 0.75 1.14
N PRO A 155 -1.09 -0.59 1.06
CA PRO A 155 -1.05 -1.32 -0.22
C PRO A 155 -2.29 -1.15 -1.10
N GLU A 156 -3.47 -1.05 -0.48
CA GLU A 156 -4.73 -0.73 -1.18
C GLU A 156 -4.63 0.59 -1.97
N GLU A 157 -4.05 1.65 -1.38
CA GLU A 157 -3.88 2.95 -2.04
C GLU A 157 -2.90 2.86 -3.20
N ILE A 158 -1.81 2.11 -2.99
CA ILE A 158 -0.81 1.83 -4.02
C ILE A 158 -1.50 1.16 -5.22
N LEU A 159 -2.34 0.15 -4.97
CA LEU A 159 -3.06 -0.55 -6.02
C LEU A 159 -4.15 0.30 -6.65
N ALA A 160 -4.89 1.10 -5.89
CA ALA A 160 -5.94 1.98 -6.40
C ALA A 160 -5.36 3.04 -7.34
N ASP A 161 -4.21 3.63 -7.00
CA ASP A 161 -3.51 4.55 -7.88
C ASP A 161 -2.97 3.87 -9.15
N ASN A 162 -2.39 2.68 -9.01
CA ASN A 162 -1.93 1.90 -10.17
C ASN A 162 -3.11 1.49 -11.07
N PHE A 163 -4.24 1.10 -10.50
CA PHE A 163 -5.45 0.76 -11.23
C PHE A 163 -6.00 1.97 -12.00
N ALA A 164 -6.07 3.13 -11.35
CA ALA A 164 -6.47 4.37 -12.01
C ALA A 164 -5.50 4.73 -13.15
N LEU A 165 -4.19 4.61 -12.94
CA LEU A 165 -3.19 4.84 -13.99
C LEU A 165 -3.34 3.88 -15.17
N TRP A 166 -3.60 2.60 -14.89
CA TRP A 166 -3.83 1.58 -15.93
C TRP A 166 -5.09 1.90 -16.75
N MET A 167 -6.22 2.13 -16.08
CA MET A 167 -7.52 2.40 -16.72
C MET A 167 -7.56 3.72 -17.50
N MET A 168 -6.75 4.71 -17.11
CA MET A 168 -6.66 5.98 -17.82
C MET A 168 -5.69 5.93 -19.01
N ASN A 169 -4.69 5.06 -19.00
CA ASN A 169 -3.69 4.96 -20.06
C ASN A 169 -4.11 3.92 -21.11
N LYS A 170 -4.62 4.38 -22.27
CA LYS A 170 -4.92 3.51 -23.43
C LYS A 170 -3.67 2.83 -24.03
N THR A 171 -2.49 3.33 -23.72
CA THR A 171 -1.19 2.78 -24.08
C THR A 171 -0.23 3.19 -22.97
N PRO A 172 0.62 2.31 -22.40
CA PRO A 172 1.61 2.72 -21.41
C PRO A 172 2.55 3.72 -22.05
N SER A 173 2.27 5.01 -21.89
CA SER A 173 3.11 6.06 -22.42
C SER A 173 4.42 6.09 -21.64
N LYS A 174 5.50 6.63 -22.23
CA LYS A 174 6.83 6.82 -21.64
C LYS A 174 6.87 7.60 -20.28
N ARG A 175 5.72 7.84 -19.63
CA ARG A 175 5.54 8.65 -18.42
C ARG A 175 5.19 7.83 -17.17
N VAL A 176 4.97 6.52 -17.27
CA VAL A 176 4.74 5.66 -16.09
C VAL A 176 6.10 5.16 -15.61
N THR A 177 6.46 5.46 -14.36
CA THR A 177 7.77 5.11 -13.79
C THR A 177 7.99 3.60 -13.68
N SER A 178 6.95 2.86 -13.33
CA SER A 178 6.98 1.41 -13.13
C SER A 178 5.90 0.72 -13.97
N PRO A 179 6.09 0.63 -15.31
CA PRO A 179 5.09 0.04 -16.20
C PRO A 179 4.83 -1.44 -15.89
N ASN A 180 5.85 -2.17 -15.40
CA ASN A 180 5.71 -3.58 -15.03
C ASN A 180 4.67 -3.81 -13.92
N VAL A 181 4.47 -2.85 -13.01
CA VAL A 181 3.42 -2.94 -11.98
C VAL A 181 2.04 -2.93 -12.65
N LEU A 182 1.85 -2.07 -13.65
CA LEU A 182 0.59 -2.00 -14.40
C LEU A 182 0.36 -3.27 -15.22
N SER A 183 1.41 -3.82 -15.86
CA SER A 183 1.31 -5.07 -16.61
C SER A 183 0.87 -6.24 -15.72
N ARG A 184 1.53 -6.45 -14.57
CA ARG A 184 1.15 -7.52 -13.63
C ARG A 184 -0.29 -7.37 -13.15
N MET A 185 -0.70 -6.14 -12.81
CA MET A 185 -2.08 -5.85 -12.41
C MET A 185 -3.08 -6.19 -13.51
N ALA A 186 -2.81 -5.77 -14.74
CA ALA A 186 -3.67 -6.05 -15.89
C ALA A 186 -3.80 -7.55 -16.15
N ASP A 187 -2.70 -8.30 -16.05
CA ASP A 187 -2.68 -9.76 -16.24
C ASP A 187 -3.53 -10.48 -15.19
N ILE A 188 -3.39 -10.09 -13.92
CA ILE A 188 -4.16 -10.65 -12.80
C ILE A 188 -5.66 -10.40 -13.00
N ILE A 189 -6.05 -9.14 -13.27
CA ILE A 189 -7.46 -8.77 -13.45
C ILE A 189 -8.06 -9.45 -14.68
N SER A 190 -7.31 -9.53 -15.79
CA SER A 190 -7.77 -10.15 -17.03
C SER A 190 -7.93 -11.66 -16.91
N THR A 191 -7.05 -12.32 -16.16
CA THR A 191 -7.15 -13.75 -15.87
C THR A 191 -8.38 -14.04 -15.02
N ALA A 192 -8.56 -13.29 -13.93
CA ALA A 192 -9.73 -13.42 -13.06
C ALA A 192 -11.06 -13.14 -13.77
N ALA A 193 -11.07 -12.31 -14.82
CA ALA A 193 -12.25 -12.07 -15.63
C ALA A 193 -12.59 -13.26 -16.55
N LYS A 194 -11.59 -13.93 -17.12
CA LYS A 194 -11.77 -15.13 -17.97
C LYS A 194 -12.27 -16.33 -17.19
N ASP A 195 -11.80 -16.50 -15.95
CA ASP A 195 -12.23 -17.63 -15.09
C ASP A 195 -13.70 -17.52 -14.65
N ARG A 196 -14.35 -16.37 -14.90
CA ARG A 196 -15.74 -16.07 -14.55
C ARG A 196 -16.68 -15.99 -15.74
N SER A 197 -16.15 -16.03 -16.97
CA SER A 197 -16.91 -16.00 -18.22
C SER A 197 -17.13 -17.41 -18.76
#